data_AF-A0A2G5D0Q0-F1
#
_entry.id   AF-A0A2G5D0Q0-F1
#
_cell.length_a   1.000
_cell.length_b   1.000
_cell.length_c   1.000
_cell.angle_alpha   90.00
_cell.angle_beta   90.00
_cell.angle_gamma   90.00
#
_symmetry.space_group_name_H-M   'P 1'
#
loop_
_entity.id
_entity.type
_entity.pdbx_description
1 polymer ?
#
loop_
_entity_poly.entity_id
_entity_poly.type
_entity_poly.pdbx_seq_one_letter_code
_entity_poly.pdbx_strand_id
1 'polypeptide(L)'
;MQYDVLCPLLCNKHPDIFQPDLYTWDRFLWACELWYSNSMKVVFPDEKLKTCLVPVAGLLNHSLCPHIIRYGRVDSASKALKFSLSRPCREGEQCYLSYGNFSSSHLITFYGFMPKGENLYDVIPLDIDAPQSDDFGNSRESEWTAHMVRGTWFSSNHELFNYGLPPPLLNYLRATLNGSKLPMETFVDTENEMAVLETLCSIFDPMLEGLGVLENDQRANLGWDVKLALDFKDLQRRIISSVLASCSAGLETLQRLGLKESMNAAATTEDS
;
A
#
# COMPACT_ATOMS: atom_id res chain seq x y z
N MET A 1 2.00 -25.13 8.92
CA MET A 1 0.82 -25.09 9.82
C MET A 1 -0.45 -25.63 9.17
N GLN A 2 -0.97 -25.06 8.05
CA GLN A 2 -2.22 -25.59 7.46
C GLN A 2 -2.08 -27.01 6.88
N TYR A 3 -1.00 -27.28 6.13
CA TYR A 3 -0.72 -28.63 5.61
C TYR A 3 -0.65 -29.68 6.71
N ASP A 4 0.17 -29.42 7.74
CA ASP A 4 0.44 -30.38 8.83
C ASP A 4 -0.82 -30.79 9.59
N VAL A 5 -1.79 -29.87 9.67
CA VAL A 5 -3.09 -30.10 10.33
C VAL A 5 -4.07 -30.84 9.41
N LEU A 6 -4.04 -30.56 8.10
CA LEU A 6 -5.08 -31.01 7.17
C LEU A 6 -4.70 -32.29 6.41
N CYS A 7 -3.58 -32.26 5.68
CA CYS A 7 -3.24 -33.29 4.71
C CYS A 7 -2.96 -34.66 5.36
N PRO A 8 -2.15 -34.77 6.44
CA PRO A 8 -1.94 -36.05 7.11
C PRO A 8 -3.25 -36.62 7.69
N LEU A 9 -4.10 -35.77 8.26
CA LEU A 9 -5.38 -36.19 8.85
C LEU A 9 -6.33 -36.75 7.79
N LEU A 10 -6.45 -36.08 6.64
CA LEU A 10 -7.31 -36.53 5.53
C LEU A 10 -6.78 -37.83 4.90
N CYS A 11 -5.48 -37.91 4.66
CA CYS A 11 -4.86 -39.11 4.09
C CYS A 11 -5.03 -40.33 5.00
N ASN A 12 -4.94 -40.14 6.32
CA ASN A 12 -5.12 -41.22 7.30
C ASN A 12 -6.58 -41.67 7.42
N LYS A 13 -7.54 -40.73 7.38
CA LYS A 13 -8.98 -41.05 7.55
C LYS A 13 -9.64 -41.56 6.29
N HIS A 14 -9.20 -41.10 5.12
CA HIS A 14 -9.83 -41.35 3.82
C HIS A 14 -8.79 -41.64 2.73
N PRO A 15 -7.97 -42.70 2.88
CA PRO A 15 -6.87 -42.99 1.96
C PRO A 15 -7.31 -43.35 0.53
N ASP A 16 -8.57 -43.76 0.35
CA ASP A 16 -9.19 -44.04 -0.95
C ASP A 16 -9.42 -42.76 -1.78
N ILE A 17 -9.62 -41.62 -1.10
CA ILE A 17 -9.83 -40.32 -1.72
C ILE A 17 -8.55 -39.48 -1.69
N PHE A 18 -7.84 -39.48 -0.55
CA PHE A 18 -6.65 -38.66 -0.30
C PHE A 18 -5.40 -39.53 -0.25
N GLN A 19 -4.87 -39.88 -1.42
CA GLN A 19 -3.67 -40.72 -1.53
C GLN A 19 -2.42 -39.94 -1.09
N PRO A 20 -1.64 -40.40 -0.10
CA PRO A 20 -0.50 -39.64 0.44
C PRO A 20 0.49 -39.11 -0.62
N ASP A 21 0.76 -39.89 -1.67
CA ASP A 21 1.67 -39.52 -2.76
C ASP A 21 1.19 -38.33 -3.59
N LEU A 22 -0.11 -38.02 -3.55
CA LEU A 22 -0.70 -36.89 -4.26
C LEU A 22 -0.82 -35.64 -3.38
N TYR A 23 -0.73 -35.78 -2.05
CA TYR A 23 -0.91 -34.72 -1.07
C TYR A 23 0.40 -34.46 -0.31
N THR A 24 1.50 -34.30 -1.05
CA THR A 24 2.79 -33.87 -0.50
C THR A 24 2.80 -32.36 -0.22
N TRP A 25 3.76 -31.91 0.58
CA TRP A 25 3.94 -30.48 0.86
C TRP A 25 4.09 -29.64 -0.42
N ASP A 26 4.91 -30.08 -1.37
CA ASP A 26 5.16 -29.35 -2.61
C ASP A 26 3.88 -29.22 -3.47
N ARG A 27 3.05 -30.26 -3.53
CA ARG A 27 1.78 -30.22 -4.27
C ARG A 27 0.74 -29.36 -3.58
N PHE A 28 0.72 -29.38 -2.24
CA PHE A 28 -0.13 -28.48 -1.46
C PHE A 28 0.27 -27.02 -1.69
N LEU A 29 1.57 -26.72 -1.60
CA LEU A 29 2.10 -25.38 -1.84
C LEU A 29 1.77 -24.91 -3.26
N TRP A 30 2.03 -25.74 -4.27
CA TRP A 30 1.67 -25.44 -5.66
C TRP A 30 0.17 -25.17 -5.85
N ALA A 31 -0.70 -25.97 -5.21
CA ALA A 31 -2.15 -25.76 -5.27
C ALA A 31 -2.56 -24.44 -4.59
N CYS A 32 -1.94 -24.09 -3.46
CA CYS A 32 -2.13 -22.81 -2.80
C CYS A 32 -1.69 -21.64 -3.70
N GLU A 33 -0.50 -21.72 -4.30
CA GLU A 33 0.02 -20.70 -5.22
C GLU A 33 -0.88 -20.51 -6.43
N LEU A 34 -1.35 -21.59 -7.05
CA LEU A 34 -2.34 -21.55 -8.13
C LEU A 34 -3.62 -20.85 -7.67
N TRP A 35 -4.13 -21.21 -6.49
CA TRP A 35 -5.34 -20.61 -5.96
C TRP A 35 -5.18 -19.12 -5.67
N TYR A 36 -4.08 -18.70 -5.02
CA TYR A 36 -3.84 -17.30 -4.67
C TYR A 36 -3.63 -16.42 -5.90
N SER A 37 -2.90 -16.90 -6.90
CA SER A 37 -2.54 -16.12 -8.09
C SER A 37 -3.58 -16.13 -9.21
N ASN A 38 -4.42 -17.16 -9.32
CA ASN A 38 -5.34 -17.35 -10.46
C ASN A 38 -6.82 -17.37 -10.09
N SER A 39 -7.18 -17.43 -8.80
CA SER A 39 -8.59 -17.41 -8.43
C SER A 39 -9.20 -16.00 -8.58
N MET A 40 -10.48 -15.97 -8.93
CA MET A 40 -11.23 -14.75 -9.21
C MET A 40 -12.52 -14.75 -8.39
N LYS A 41 -12.90 -13.59 -7.85
CA LYS A 41 -14.20 -13.43 -7.20
C LYS A 41 -15.28 -13.25 -8.28
N VAL A 42 -16.26 -14.15 -8.30
CA VAL A 42 -17.33 -14.20 -9.29
C VAL A 42 -18.68 -14.14 -8.60
N VAL A 43 -19.53 -13.20 -9.03
CA VAL A 43 -20.94 -13.11 -8.64
C VAL A 43 -21.76 -14.04 -9.53
N PHE A 44 -22.44 -14.99 -8.91
CA PHE A 44 -23.31 -15.96 -9.59
C PHE A 44 -24.74 -15.42 -9.74
N PRO A 45 -25.61 -16.08 -10.54
CA PRO A 45 -27.00 -15.64 -10.72
C PRO A 45 -27.85 -15.67 -9.45
N ASP A 46 -27.38 -16.33 -8.39
CA ASP A 46 -27.96 -16.32 -7.05
C ASP A 46 -27.50 -15.11 -6.20
N GLU A 47 -26.83 -14.14 -6.81
CA GLU A 47 -26.18 -12.96 -6.20
C GLU A 47 -25.10 -13.31 -5.16
N LYS A 48 -24.66 -14.56 -5.07
CA LYS A 48 -23.59 -14.96 -4.16
C LYS A 48 -22.23 -14.76 -4.82
N LEU A 49 -21.33 -14.14 -4.05
CA LEU A 49 -19.92 -14.02 -4.41
C LEU A 49 -19.19 -15.31 -4.05
N LYS A 50 -18.50 -15.91 -5.01
CA LYS A 50 -17.67 -17.11 -4.81
C LYS A 50 -16.30 -16.89 -5.43
N THR A 51 -15.28 -17.50 -4.84
CA THR A 51 -13.94 -17.51 -5.43
C THR A 51 -13.80 -18.75 -6.30
N CYS A 52 -13.37 -18.58 -7.55
CA CYS A 52 -13.33 -19.64 -8.55
C CYS A 52 -12.04 -19.58 -9.37
N LEU A 53 -11.57 -20.73 -9.83
CA LEU A 53 -10.64 -20.80 -10.95
C LEU A 53 -11.47 -20.75 -12.24
N VAL A 54 -11.17 -19.77 -13.09
CA VAL A 54 -11.88 -19.59 -14.37
C VAL A 54 -10.93 -19.98 -15.50
N PRO A 55 -11.17 -21.13 -16.17
CA PRO A 55 -10.35 -21.55 -17.30
C PRO A 55 -10.24 -20.46 -18.37
N VAL A 56 -9.09 -20.40 -19.04
CA VAL A 56 -8.73 -19.38 -20.05
C VAL A 56 -8.57 -17.96 -19.48
N ALA A 57 -9.46 -17.50 -18.60
CA ALA A 57 -9.35 -16.18 -17.98
C ALA A 57 -8.09 -16.03 -17.12
N GLY A 58 -7.66 -17.10 -16.44
CA GLY A 58 -6.40 -17.12 -15.69
C GLY A 58 -5.14 -16.92 -16.54
N LEU A 59 -5.24 -17.00 -17.88
CA LEU A 59 -4.11 -16.73 -18.79
C LEU A 59 -3.95 -15.23 -19.10
N LEU A 60 -4.93 -14.39 -18.75
CA LEU A 60 -4.87 -12.95 -18.99
C LEU A 60 -3.99 -12.29 -17.93
N ASN A 61 -2.97 -11.57 -18.38
CA ASN A 61 -2.05 -10.84 -17.50
C ASN A 61 -2.62 -9.50 -17.03
N HIS A 62 -2.02 -8.98 -15.97
CA HIS A 62 -2.29 -7.65 -15.45
C HIS A 62 -1.52 -6.54 -16.19
N SER A 63 -2.08 -5.34 -16.20
CA SER A 63 -1.44 -4.10 -16.63
C SER A 63 -2.06 -2.91 -15.89
N LEU A 64 -1.29 -1.83 -15.71
CA LEU A 64 -1.77 -0.56 -15.18
C LEU A 64 -2.76 0.15 -16.13
N CYS A 65 -2.76 -0.24 -17.42
CA CYS A 65 -3.73 0.22 -18.41
C CYS A 65 -4.45 -0.99 -19.04
N PRO A 66 -5.26 -1.73 -18.28
CA PRO A 66 -5.84 -2.98 -18.75
C PRO A 66 -6.92 -2.75 -19.82
N HIS A 67 -7.15 -3.76 -20.64
CA HIS A 67 -8.21 -3.76 -21.64
C HIS A 67 -9.56 -4.13 -21.04
N ILE A 68 -9.55 -5.07 -20.08
CA ILE A 68 -10.76 -5.59 -19.45
C ILE A 68 -10.76 -5.17 -17.98
N ILE A 69 -11.74 -4.36 -17.59
CA ILE A 69 -11.85 -3.81 -16.22
C ILE A 69 -13.10 -4.34 -15.52
N ARG A 70 -14.17 -4.56 -16.28
CA ARG A 70 -15.47 -5.00 -15.77
C ARG A 70 -15.71 -6.46 -16.15
N TYR A 71 -15.53 -7.33 -15.17
CA TYR A 71 -15.76 -8.78 -15.27
C TYR A 71 -16.18 -9.31 -13.89
N GLY A 72 -16.35 -10.62 -13.76
CA GLY A 72 -16.62 -11.25 -12.46
C GLY A 72 -18.10 -11.34 -12.09
N ARG A 73 -19.02 -11.20 -13.06
CA ARG A 73 -20.43 -11.53 -12.89
C ARG A 73 -20.87 -12.47 -14.00
N VAL A 74 -21.49 -13.59 -13.61
CA VAL A 74 -22.10 -14.53 -14.57
C VAL A 74 -23.36 -13.90 -15.14
N ASP A 75 -23.43 -13.86 -16.46
CA ASP A 75 -24.61 -13.39 -17.18
C ASP A 75 -25.77 -14.39 -17.02
N SER A 76 -26.89 -13.93 -16.47
CA SER A 76 -28.02 -14.81 -16.12
C SER A 76 -28.67 -15.49 -17.32
N ALA A 77 -28.60 -14.89 -18.51
CA ALA A 77 -29.22 -15.42 -19.73
C ALA A 77 -28.33 -16.46 -20.41
N SER A 78 -27.07 -16.12 -20.67
CA SER A 78 -26.09 -16.99 -21.35
C SER A 78 -25.38 -17.96 -20.42
N LYS A 79 -25.51 -17.79 -19.09
CA LYS A 79 -24.80 -18.56 -18.05
C LYS A 79 -23.28 -18.53 -18.22
N ALA A 80 -22.74 -17.47 -18.82
CA ALA A 80 -21.33 -17.31 -19.11
C ALA A 80 -20.73 -16.11 -18.37
N LEU A 81 -19.43 -16.19 -18.06
CA LEU A 81 -18.65 -15.04 -17.63
C LEU A 81 -18.12 -14.31 -18.86
N LYS A 82 -18.46 -13.02 -18.99
CA LYS A 82 -18.10 -12.21 -20.16
C LYS A 82 -16.94 -11.27 -19.82
N PHE A 83 -15.96 -11.20 -20.72
CA PHE A 83 -14.76 -10.37 -20.61
C PHE A 83 -14.80 -9.28 -21.68
N SER A 84 -15.58 -8.24 -21.43
CA SER A 84 -15.78 -7.16 -22.40
C SER A 84 -14.62 -6.16 -22.37
N LEU A 85 -14.12 -5.81 -23.56
CA LEU A 85 -13.11 -4.77 -23.71
C LEU A 85 -13.69 -3.41 -23.30
N SER A 86 -12.99 -2.73 -22.40
CA SER A 86 -13.25 -1.35 -21.99
C SER A 86 -12.44 -0.34 -22.81
N ARG A 87 -11.38 -0.80 -23.47
CA ARG A 87 -10.62 -0.05 -24.49
C ARG A 87 -10.21 -0.98 -25.65
N PRO A 88 -9.93 -0.45 -26.85
CA PRO A 88 -9.48 -1.26 -27.99
C PRO A 88 -8.20 -2.05 -27.67
N CYS A 89 -8.11 -3.26 -28.21
CA CYS A 89 -6.92 -4.12 -28.25
C CYS A 89 -6.57 -4.34 -29.72
N ARG A 90 -5.33 -4.04 -30.13
CA ARG A 90 -4.92 -4.19 -31.53
C ARG A 90 -4.58 -5.64 -31.86
N GLU A 91 -4.64 -6.00 -33.14
CA GLU A 91 -4.14 -7.29 -33.61
C GLU A 91 -2.65 -7.44 -33.27
N GLY A 92 -2.25 -8.59 -32.73
CA GLY A 92 -0.89 -8.84 -32.24
C GLY A 92 -0.55 -8.20 -30.88
N GLU A 93 -1.40 -7.35 -30.32
CA GLU A 93 -1.25 -6.81 -28.97
C GLU A 93 -1.72 -7.83 -27.93
N GLN A 94 -1.02 -7.90 -26.78
CA GLN A 94 -1.48 -8.68 -25.65
C GLN A 94 -2.72 -8.03 -25.01
N CYS A 95 -3.79 -8.80 -24.86
CA CYS A 95 -4.97 -8.36 -24.11
C CYS A 95 -4.72 -8.51 -22.60
N TYR A 96 -5.01 -7.45 -21.85
CA TYR A 96 -4.73 -7.37 -20.41
C TYR A 96 -6.03 -7.20 -19.62
N LEU A 97 -6.08 -7.80 -18.45
CA LEU A 97 -7.20 -7.70 -17.52
C LEU A 97 -6.74 -7.04 -16.21
N SER A 98 -7.58 -6.22 -15.60
CA SER A 98 -7.28 -5.66 -14.27
C SER A 98 -7.37 -6.76 -13.22
N TYR A 99 -6.33 -7.05 -12.44
CA TYR A 99 -6.44 -7.98 -11.30
C TYR A 99 -7.17 -7.34 -10.12
N GLY A 100 -7.16 -6.01 -10.07
CA GLY A 100 -7.75 -5.21 -9.01
C GLY A 100 -6.89 -4.00 -8.71
N ASN A 101 -7.33 -3.25 -7.72
CA ASN A 101 -6.65 -2.05 -7.23
C ASN A 101 -5.63 -2.43 -6.15
N PHE A 102 -4.62 -3.20 -6.54
CA PHE A 102 -3.64 -3.78 -5.63
C PHE A 102 -2.31 -3.01 -5.63
N SER A 103 -1.71 -2.87 -4.45
CA SER A 103 -0.34 -2.37 -4.31
C SER A 103 0.66 -3.34 -4.90
N SER A 104 1.85 -2.85 -5.23
CA SER A 104 2.98 -3.67 -5.67
C SER A 104 3.39 -4.70 -4.62
N SER A 105 3.25 -4.39 -3.32
CA SER A 105 3.48 -5.38 -2.24
C SER A 105 2.53 -6.56 -2.33
N HIS A 106 1.25 -6.31 -2.61
CA HIS A 106 0.25 -7.36 -2.80
C HIS A 106 0.51 -8.16 -4.09
N LEU A 107 0.80 -7.47 -5.20
CA LEU A 107 1.08 -8.12 -6.49
C LEU A 107 2.30 -9.03 -6.42
N ILE A 108 3.37 -8.62 -5.75
CA ILE A 108 4.56 -9.47 -5.56
C ILE A 108 4.21 -10.68 -4.69
N THR A 109 3.51 -10.46 -3.57
CA THR A 109 3.22 -11.52 -2.59
C THR A 109 2.30 -12.61 -3.15
N PHE A 110 1.26 -12.24 -3.89
CA PHE A 110 0.22 -13.19 -4.33
C PHE A 110 0.29 -13.57 -5.81
N TYR A 111 0.96 -12.77 -6.63
CA TYR A 111 1.05 -12.99 -8.07
C TYR A 111 2.50 -13.10 -8.59
N GLY A 112 3.51 -12.79 -7.78
CA GLY A 112 4.92 -12.98 -8.15
C GLY A 112 5.43 -11.99 -9.22
N PHE A 113 4.85 -10.79 -9.31
CA PHE A 113 5.33 -9.75 -10.22
C PHE A 113 5.09 -8.34 -9.67
N MET A 114 5.83 -7.38 -10.23
CA MET A 114 5.59 -5.94 -10.02
C MET A 114 5.23 -5.28 -11.36
N PRO A 115 4.18 -4.46 -11.43
CA PRO A 115 3.80 -3.79 -12.67
C PRO A 115 4.86 -2.77 -13.09
N LYS A 116 5.08 -2.62 -14.40
CA LYS A 116 5.94 -1.58 -14.95
C LYS A 116 5.19 -0.25 -14.99
N GLY A 117 5.76 0.79 -14.39
CA GLY A 117 5.20 2.14 -14.37
C GLY A 117 4.78 2.58 -12.98
N GLU A 118 3.96 3.63 -12.91
CA GLU A 118 3.47 4.19 -11.64
C GLU A 118 2.14 3.56 -11.24
N ASN A 119 2.17 2.68 -10.25
CA ASN A 119 0.96 2.10 -9.70
C ASN A 119 0.35 3.04 -8.65
N LEU A 120 -0.86 3.53 -8.91
CA LEU A 120 -1.57 4.48 -8.05
C LEU A 120 -1.95 3.91 -6.67
N TYR A 121 -1.86 2.59 -6.51
CA TYR A 121 -2.18 1.88 -5.28
C TYR A 121 -0.95 1.57 -4.42
N ASP A 122 0.24 2.02 -4.82
CA ASP A 122 1.46 1.82 -4.04
C ASP A 122 1.47 2.70 -2.79
N VAL A 123 1.60 2.03 -1.65
CA VAL A 123 1.62 2.63 -0.32
C VAL A 123 2.60 1.88 0.59
N ILE A 124 3.12 2.58 1.59
CA ILE A 124 3.84 2.04 2.74
C ILE A 124 2.88 2.09 3.94
N PRO A 125 2.48 0.95 4.51
CA PRO A 125 1.70 0.94 5.75
C PRO A 125 2.56 1.44 6.90
N LEU A 126 1.99 2.30 7.74
CA LEU A 126 2.56 2.78 8.99
C LEU A 126 1.58 2.47 10.11
N ASP A 127 2.00 1.65 11.05
CA ASP A 127 1.25 1.40 12.28
C ASP A 127 1.81 2.32 13.37
N ILE A 128 0.98 3.22 13.89
CA ILE A 128 1.35 4.16 14.95
C ILE A 128 0.57 3.80 16.20
N ASP A 129 1.32 3.51 17.27
CA ASP A 129 0.75 3.22 18.58
C ASP A 129 0.08 4.47 19.17
N ALA A 130 -1.11 4.29 19.73
CA ALA A 130 -1.74 5.35 20.51
C ALA A 130 -0.89 5.67 21.74
N PRO A 131 -0.83 6.96 22.15
CA PRO A 131 -0.19 7.33 23.41
C PRO A 131 -0.87 6.57 24.55
N GLN A 132 -0.06 5.87 25.35
CA GLN A 132 -0.52 5.16 26.54
C GLN A 132 -1.11 6.19 27.50
N SER A 133 -2.42 6.11 27.76
CA SER A 133 -3.02 6.87 28.85
C SER A 133 -2.63 6.18 30.17
N ASP A 134 -1.96 6.88 31.08
CA ASP A 134 -1.63 6.41 32.43
C ASP A 134 -2.86 6.14 33.34
N ASP A 135 -4.06 6.01 32.77
CA ASP A 135 -5.27 5.72 33.52
C ASP A 135 -5.37 4.20 33.75
N PHE A 136 -5.00 3.79 34.97
CA PHE A 136 -5.12 2.42 35.46
C PHE A 136 -6.60 2.01 35.57
N GLY A 137 -7.23 1.70 34.45
CA GLY A 137 -8.62 1.27 34.44
C GLY A 137 -9.08 0.82 33.06
N ASN A 138 -9.23 -0.51 32.91
CA ASN A 138 -9.66 -1.26 31.73
C ASN A 138 -8.62 -1.46 30.63
N SER A 139 -8.31 -2.75 30.43
CA SER A 139 -7.70 -3.33 29.23
C SER A 139 -8.51 -2.96 27.98
N ARG A 140 -8.22 -1.79 27.40
CA ARG A 140 -8.48 -1.53 25.99
C ARG A 140 -7.27 -2.06 25.25
N GLU A 141 -7.48 -2.98 24.33
CA GLU A 141 -6.50 -3.35 23.31
C GLU A 141 -5.82 -2.07 22.83
N SER A 142 -4.48 -2.03 22.85
CA SER A 142 -3.71 -0.86 22.40
C SER A 142 -4.25 -0.42 21.05
N GLU A 143 -4.86 0.76 20.99
CA GLU A 143 -5.63 1.25 19.83
C GLU A 143 -4.63 1.74 18.78
N TRP A 144 -3.98 0.80 18.09
CA TRP A 144 -3.08 1.07 16.97
C TRP A 144 -3.83 1.69 15.79
N THR A 145 -3.25 2.72 15.19
CA THR A 145 -3.79 3.37 14.00
C THR A 145 -2.95 3.03 12.78
N ALA A 146 -3.57 2.35 11.80
CA ALA A 146 -2.93 2.00 10.55
C ALA A 146 -3.11 3.13 9.52
N HIS A 147 -1.99 3.75 9.14
CA HIS A 147 -1.91 4.77 8.11
C HIS A 147 -1.26 4.22 6.84
N MET A 148 -1.57 4.84 5.69
CA MET A 148 -1.01 4.45 4.40
C MET A 148 -0.33 5.67 3.77
N VAL A 149 0.99 5.57 3.59
CA VAL A 149 1.79 6.65 3.01
C VAL A 149 2.09 6.34 1.55
N ARG A 150 1.84 7.32 0.68
CA ARG A 150 2.07 7.24 -0.76
C ARG A 150 3.13 8.23 -1.19
N GLY A 151 3.68 8.02 -2.38
CA GLY A 151 4.59 8.99 -3.00
C GLY A 151 3.94 10.36 -3.13
N THR A 152 4.62 11.41 -2.67
CA THR A 152 4.07 12.78 -2.64
C THR A 152 3.88 13.38 -4.04
N TRP A 153 4.51 12.78 -5.06
CA TRP A 153 4.31 13.11 -6.47
C TRP A 153 2.90 12.81 -7.00
N PHE A 154 2.10 12.02 -6.28
CA PHE A 154 0.69 11.81 -6.62
C PHE A 154 -0.25 12.87 -6.03
N SER A 155 0.24 13.75 -5.15
CA SER A 155 -0.56 14.87 -4.66
C SER A 155 -0.44 16.05 -5.60
N SER A 156 -1.53 16.79 -5.78
CA SER A 156 -1.51 18.12 -6.41
C SER A 156 -1.47 19.25 -5.39
N ASN A 157 -1.61 18.93 -4.09
CA ASN A 157 -1.64 19.90 -3.01
C ASN A 157 -0.40 19.76 -2.14
N HIS A 158 0.54 20.70 -2.32
CA HIS A 158 1.76 20.86 -1.52
C HIS A 158 1.75 22.17 -0.74
N GLU A 159 0.57 22.78 -0.59
CA GLU A 159 0.41 23.99 0.21
C GLU A 159 0.68 23.70 1.69
N LEU A 160 0.81 24.78 2.47
CA LEU A 160 0.93 24.72 3.91
C LEU A 160 -0.18 23.81 4.48
N PHE A 161 0.17 23.03 5.50
CA PHE A 161 -0.70 22.02 6.12
C PHE A 161 -1.00 20.77 5.30
N ASN A 162 -0.56 20.67 4.03
CA ASN A 162 -0.82 19.50 3.20
C ASN A 162 0.48 18.80 2.77
N TYR A 163 1.49 19.56 2.32
CA TYR A 163 2.84 19.06 2.00
C TYR A 163 2.90 17.88 1.00
N GLY A 164 1.82 17.61 0.27
CA GLY A 164 1.71 16.42 -0.57
C GLY A 164 1.43 15.11 0.18
N LEU A 165 1.18 15.17 1.49
CA LEU A 165 1.01 14.03 2.38
C LEU A 165 -0.48 13.71 2.62
N PRO A 166 -0.82 12.47 3.03
CA PRO A 166 -2.20 12.09 3.30
C PRO A 166 -2.80 12.91 4.46
N PRO A 167 -3.94 13.61 4.26
CA PRO A 167 -4.58 14.38 5.32
C PRO A 167 -4.95 13.57 6.58
N PRO A 168 -5.40 12.29 6.48
CA PRO A 168 -5.68 11.49 7.67
C PRO A 168 -4.45 11.28 8.56
N LEU A 169 -3.26 11.12 7.97
CA LEU A 169 -2.01 10.98 8.73
C LEU A 169 -1.62 12.30 9.41
N LEU A 170 -1.67 13.41 8.67
CA LEU A 170 -1.34 14.72 9.22
C LEU A 170 -2.29 15.12 10.36
N ASN A 171 -3.60 14.91 10.17
CA ASN A 171 -4.59 15.23 11.19
C ASN A 171 -4.43 14.38 12.45
N TYR A 172 -4.06 13.10 12.30
CA TYR A 172 -3.74 12.24 13.43
C TYR A 172 -2.52 12.78 14.19
N LEU A 173 -1.40 13.02 13.51
CA LEU A 173 -0.19 13.52 14.16
C LEU A 173 -0.41 14.88 14.83
N ARG A 174 -1.16 15.79 14.20
CA ARG A 174 -1.56 17.07 14.80
C ARG A 174 -2.33 16.88 16.10
N ALA A 175 -3.30 15.97 16.12
CA ALA A 175 -4.12 15.72 17.30
C ALA A 175 -3.30 15.09 18.43
N THR A 176 -2.41 14.16 18.08
CA THR A 176 -1.54 13.46 19.03
C THR A 176 -0.49 14.40 19.64
N LEU A 177 0.13 15.26 18.84
CA LEU A 177 1.18 16.18 19.30
C LEU A 177 0.62 17.44 20.00
N ASN A 178 -0.58 17.91 19.64
CA ASN A 178 -1.18 19.12 20.24
C ASN A 178 -2.00 18.85 21.52
N GLY A 179 -2.05 17.60 22.01
CA GLY A 179 -2.60 17.29 23.34
C GLY A 179 -4.05 17.76 23.59
N SER A 180 -4.96 17.53 22.65
CA SER A 180 -6.41 17.85 22.76
C SER A 180 -6.81 19.34 22.62
N LYS A 181 -6.02 20.19 21.96
CA LYS A 181 -6.53 21.49 21.48
C LYS A 181 -7.18 21.30 20.09
N LEU A 182 -8.51 21.34 20.02
CA LEU A 182 -9.25 21.49 18.75
C LEU A 182 -8.80 22.78 18.03
N PRO A 183 -8.92 22.86 16.69
CA PRO A 183 -8.28 23.92 15.93
C PRO A 183 -8.91 25.27 16.27
N MET A 184 -8.11 26.18 16.83
CA MET A 184 -8.42 27.60 16.82
C MET A 184 -8.31 28.05 15.36
N GLU A 185 -9.45 28.29 14.70
CA GLU A 185 -9.59 28.80 13.32
C GLU A 185 -8.90 30.17 13.07
N THR A 186 -8.10 30.65 14.02
CA THR A 186 -7.53 31.99 14.05
C THR A 186 -6.00 32.03 14.17
N PHE A 187 -5.31 30.91 14.40
CA PHE A 187 -3.84 30.91 14.50
C PHE A 187 -3.20 29.69 13.81
N VAL A 188 -2.21 29.97 12.95
CA VAL A 188 -1.32 28.96 12.38
C VAL A 188 -0.41 28.49 13.52
N ASP A 189 -0.67 27.30 14.06
CA ASP A 189 0.20 26.67 15.06
C ASP A 189 1.47 26.13 14.36
N THR A 190 2.40 27.05 14.06
CA THR A 190 3.65 26.77 13.35
C THR A 190 4.53 25.79 14.13
N GLU A 191 4.51 25.86 15.46
CA GLU A 191 5.26 24.96 16.34
C GLU A 191 4.74 23.52 16.23
N ASN A 192 3.41 23.32 16.31
CA ASN A 192 2.82 22.01 16.11
C ASN A 192 3.05 21.47 14.69
N GLU A 193 2.97 22.32 13.66
CA GLU A 193 3.27 21.91 12.28
C GLU A 193 4.74 21.48 12.13
N MET A 194 5.68 22.19 12.73
CA MET A 194 7.09 21.79 12.72
C MET A 194 7.27 20.45 13.42
N ALA A 195 6.65 20.25 14.59
CA ALA A 195 6.70 18.99 15.32
C ALA A 195 6.15 17.80 14.51
N VAL A 196 5.05 17.99 13.76
CA VAL A 196 4.50 16.98 12.85
C VAL A 196 5.51 16.58 11.78
N LEU A 197 6.12 17.57 11.12
CA LEU A 197 7.09 17.31 10.04
C LEU A 197 8.38 16.68 10.56
N GLU A 198 8.90 17.12 11.71
CA GLU A 198 10.06 16.53 12.37
C GLU A 198 9.79 15.10 12.83
N THR A 199 8.59 14.81 13.31
CA THR A 199 8.15 13.44 13.64
C THR A 199 8.13 12.55 12.41
N LEU A 200 7.63 13.05 11.28
CA LEU A 200 7.66 12.29 10.03
C LEU A 200 9.11 12.03 9.58
N CYS A 201 10.00 13.01 9.66
CA CYS A 201 11.43 12.79 9.37
C CYS A 201 12.03 11.73 10.28
N SER A 202 11.79 11.79 11.60
CA SER A 202 12.35 10.82 12.56
C SER A 202 11.83 9.40 12.36
N ILE A 203 10.62 9.23 11.82
CA ILE A 203 10.08 7.93 11.40
C ILE A 203 10.77 7.44 10.12
N PHE A 204 10.87 8.32 9.12
CA PHE A 204 11.23 7.91 7.75
C PHE A 204 12.74 7.86 7.47
N ASP A 205 13.56 8.65 8.16
CA ASP A 205 15.02 8.62 7.99
C ASP A 205 15.62 7.24 8.34
N PRO A 206 15.34 6.63 9.51
CA PRO A 206 15.85 5.30 9.83
C PRO A 206 15.30 4.21 8.88
N MET A 207 14.05 4.35 8.43
CA MET A 207 13.47 3.44 7.44
C MET A 207 14.22 3.52 6.11
N LEU A 208 14.60 4.72 5.66
CA LEU A 208 15.37 4.92 4.44
C LEU A 208 16.77 4.32 4.54
N GLU A 209 17.46 4.54 5.67
CA GLU A 209 18.77 3.97 5.95
C GLU A 209 18.73 2.44 5.94
N GLY A 210 17.72 1.84 6.56
CA GLY A 210 17.52 0.39 6.62
C GLY A 210 17.31 -0.27 5.25
N LEU A 211 16.84 0.47 4.23
CA LEU A 211 16.71 -0.05 2.87
C LEU A 211 18.05 -0.16 2.13
N GLY A 212 19.07 0.58 2.56
CA GLY A 212 20.39 0.66 1.94
C GLY A 212 20.38 1.17 0.50
N VAL A 213 21.56 1.22 -0.12
CA VAL A 213 21.74 1.55 -1.54
C VAL A 213 22.44 0.39 -2.22
N LEU A 214 21.88 -0.08 -3.33
CA LEU A 214 22.51 -1.12 -4.15
C LEU A 214 23.02 -0.52 -5.46
N GLU A 215 24.29 -0.76 -5.73
CA GLU A 215 24.94 -0.34 -6.97
C GLU A 215 24.35 -1.06 -8.18
N ASN A 216 24.17 -0.31 -9.26
CA ASN A 216 23.44 -0.78 -10.45
C ASN A 216 24.17 -1.94 -11.15
N ASP A 217 25.50 -2.03 -11.00
CA ASP A 217 26.37 -2.99 -11.66
C ASP A 217 26.16 -4.43 -11.16
N GLN A 218 25.50 -4.60 -10.02
CA GLN A 218 25.19 -5.92 -9.45
C GLN A 218 23.90 -6.53 -10.03
N ARG A 219 23.12 -5.79 -10.84
CA ARG A 219 21.75 -6.20 -11.25
C ARG A 219 21.68 -7.10 -12.48
N ALA A 220 22.72 -7.13 -13.32
CA ALA A 220 22.64 -7.78 -14.63
C ALA A 220 22.48 -9.32 -14.58
N ASN A 221 22.92 -9.96 -13.49
CA ASN A 221 22.98 -11.43 -13.37
C ASN A 221 22.19 -11.99 -12.16
N LEU A 222 21.23 -11.25 -11.62
CA LEU A 222 20.46 -11.68 -10.45
C LEU A 222 19.28 -12.58 -10.84
N GLY A 223 18.91 -13.48 -9.92
CA GLY A 223 17.66 -14.25 -10.00
C GLY A 223 16.44 -13.33 -10.09
N TRP A 224 15.36 -13.85 -10.70
CA TRP A 224 14.13 -13.07 -10.90
C TRP A 224 13.49 -12.62 -9.58
N ASP A 225 13.48 -13.50 -8.59
CA ASP A 225 13.05 -13.25 -7.22
C ASP A 225 13.85 -12.14 -6.54
N VAL A 226 15.18 -12.18 -6.67
CA VAL A 226 16.07 -11.13 -6.15
C VAL A 226 15.77 -9.82 -6.84
N LYS A 227 15.65 -9.83 -8.17
CA LYS A 227 15.31 -8.62 -8.94
C LYS A 227 14.00 -7.99 -8.49
N LEU A 228 12.95 -8.78 -8.29
CA LEU A 228 11.66 -8.29 -7.77
C LEU A 228 11.81 -7.67 -6.38
N ALA A 229 12.57 -8.31 -5.49
CA ALA A 229 12.81 -7.77 -4.15
C ALA A 229 13.56 -6.43 -4.21
N LEU A 230 14.52 -6.29 -5.13
CA LEU A 230 15.25 -5.03 -5.34
C LEU A 230 14.36 -3.93 -5.93
N ASP A 231 13.59 -4.26 -6.96
CA ASP A 231 12.68 -3.31 -7.59
C ASP A 231 11.61 -2.83 -6.59
N PHE A 232 11.15 -3.69 -5.68
CA PHE A 232 10.26 -3.32 -4.58
C PHE A 232 10.93 -2.42 -3.55
N LYS A 233 12.18 -2.71 -3.14
CA LYS A 233 12.95 -1.83 -2.26
C LYS A 233 13.17 -0.45 -2.89
N ASP A 234 13.39 -0.39 -4.20
CA ASP A 234 13.53 0.88 -4.91
C ASP A 234 12.24 1.70 -4.90
N LEU A 235 11.09 1.04 -5.08
CA LEU A 235 9.78 1.67 -4.93
C LEU A 235 9.61 2.25 -3.52
N GLN A 236 9.92 1.47 -2.47
CA GLN A 236 9.84 1.95 -1.09
C GLN A 236 10.77 3.15 -0.87
N ARG A 237 12.01 3.08 -1.35
CA ARG A 237 12.98 4.18 -1.28
C ARG A 237 12.43 5.45 -1.92
N ARG A 238 11.88 5.34 -3.13
CA ARG A 238 11.28 6.49 -3.84
C ARG A 238 10.18 7.13 -3.01
N ILE A 239 9.23 6.33 -2.49
CA ILE A 239 8.13 6.84 -1.66
C ILE A 239 8.69 7.58 -0.44
N ILE A 240 9.57 6.94 0.32
CA ILE A 240 10.15 7.52 1.55
C ILE A 240 10.93 8.80 1.24
N SER A 241 11.79 8.79 0.22
CA SER A 241 12.55 9.98 -0.18
C SER A 241 11.64 11.14 -0.59
N SER A 242 10.50 10.87 -1.25
CA SER A 242 9.54 11.92 -1.60
C SER A 242 8.84 12.52 -0.39
N VAL A 243 8.58 11.71 0.64
CA VAL A 243 7.99 12.16 1.90
C VAL A 243 8.99 13.05 2.65
N LEU A 244 10.24 12.59 2.80
CA LEU A 244 11.29 13.36 3.45
C LEU A 244 11.58 14.69 2.74
N ALA A 245 11.59 14.69 1.40
CA ALA A 245 11.73 15.92 0.62
C ALA A 245 10.56 16.89 0.85
N SER A 246 9.32 16.38 0.87
CA SER A 246 8.14 17.17 1.23
C SER A 246 8.20 17.74 2.64
N CYS A 247 8.60 16.94 3.63
CA CYS A 247 8.75 17.39 5.02
C CYS A 247 9.84 18.46 5.15
N SER A 248 10.98 18.27 4.50
CA SER A 248 12.08 19.24 4.50
C SER A 248 11.66 20.59 3.88
N ALA A 249 10.96 20.55 2.74
CA ALA A 249 10.43 21.77 2.10
C ALA A 249 9.37 22.47 2.97
N GLY A 250 8.53 21.70 3.67
CA GLY A 250 7.55 22.22 4.63
C GLY A 250 8.22 22.92 5.81
N LEU A 251 9.25 22.30 6.40
CA LEU A 251 10.03 22.86 7.51
C LEU A 251 10.72 24.18 7.12
N GLU A 252 11.37 24.23 5.95
CA GLU A 252 11.96 25.48 5.45
C GLU A 252 10.92 26.59 5.27
N THR A 253 9.71 26.23 4.81
CA THR A 253 8.62 27.19 4.61
C THR A 253 8.14 27.76 5.95
N LEU A 254 7.95 26.91 6.96
CA LEU A 254 7.55 27.32 8.31
C LEU A 254 8.61 28.18 9.00
N GLN A 255 9.89 27.83 8.88
CA GLN A 255 11.00 28.64 9.41
C GLN A 255 11.03 30.05 8.80
N ARG A 256 10.81 30.17 7.48
CA ARG A 256 10.72 31.48 6.80
C ARG A 256 9.50 32.29 7.25
N LEU A 257 8.38 31.64 7.58
CA LEU A 257 7.19 32.31 8.11
C LEU A 257 7.44 32.85 9.52
N GLY A 258 8.00 32.05 10.42
CA GLY A 258 8.33 32.48 11.78
C GLY A 258 9.34 33.64 11.81
N LEU A 259 10.33 33.64 10.90
CA LEU A 259 11.26 34.77 10.75
C LEU A 259 10.53 36.06 10.33
N LYS A 260 9.57 36.00 9.39
CA LYS A 260 8.78 37.17 8.97
C LYS A 260 7.90 37.72 10.09
N GLU A 261 7.27 36.84 10.87
CA GLU A 261 6.46 37.26 12.01
C GLU A 261 7.30 37.94 13.09
N SER A 262 8.50 37.42 13.37
CA SER A 262 9.43 38.04 14.33
C SER A 262 9.95 39.42 13.87
N MET A 263 10.25 39.58 12.58
CA MET A 263 10.67 40.87 12.01
C MET A 263 9.55 41.91 12.03
N ASN A 264 8.31 41.51 11.73
CA ASN A 264 7.15 42.40 11.80
C ASN A 264 6.86 42.84 13.24
N ALA A 265 6.97 41.93 14.21
CA ALA A 265 6.79 42.25 15.64
C ALA A 265 7.87 43.22 16.17
N ALA A 266 9.13 43.06 15.72
CA ALA A 266 10.22 43.97 16.05
C ALA A 266 10.00 45.38 15.45
N ALA A 267 9.55 45.47 14.19
CA ALA A 267 9.25 46.75 13.55
C ALA A 267 8.09 47.51 14.23
N THR A 268 7.09 46.81 14.77
CA THR A 268 5.99 47.44 15.51
C THR A 268 6.35 47.89 16.92
N THR A 269 7.47 47.41 17.49
CA THR A 269 7.92 47.79 18.84
C THR A 269 8.92 48.94 18.84
N GLU A 270 9.56 49.25 17.70
CA GLU A 270 10.44 50.41 17.54
C GLU A 270 9.71 51.73 17.21
N ASP A 271 8.43 51.66 16.85
CA ASP A 271 7.57 52.82 16.52
C ASP A 271 6.66 53.28 17.69
N SER A 272 6.94 52.85 18.92
CA SER A 272 6.18 53.21 20.16
C SER A 272 7.00 54.00 21.17
#